data_AF-A0A4U0RLC7-F1
#
_entry.id   AF-A0A4U0RLC7-F1
#
_cell.length_a   1.000
_cell.length_b   1.000
_cell.length_c   1.000
_cell.angle_alpha   90.00
_cell.angle_beta   90.00
_cell.angle_gamma   90.00
#
_symmetry.space_group_name_H-M   'P 1'
#
loop_
_entity.id
_entity.type
_entity.pdbx_description
1 polymer ?
#
loop_
_entity_poly.entity_id
_entity_poly.type
_entity_poly.pdbx_seq_one_letter_code
_entity_poly.pdbx_strand_id
1 'polypeptide(L)'
;MSAATSSACWPPSSPDTWSTGPAATPSRSWSRELCSWPARGSPGRCRGTRCSRHRPTERALVHSTGEKVNDVYTLDVLVRGFPGTTRTHGGLGWCSVSVLRDGTRTVVVDAGPPAYQEMVLRELEQRGISTSDVTDVLTTHLHWDHIGNFTMFPNAIFTVGRVELEWSAQQPPETPLVADLHVRRLLELGDRVRTVDDGGEVVPGITAIAVPGHTPGHMCFRATVAGGDVLFAGDSVKNRYELATGDVHSSLDFEASRASVERLRALMEQDPSIVMVPGHDVPLAWVNGEVTATEPLNAELSVYLDTHDDPDSQTFM
;
A
#
# COMPACT_ATOMS: atom_id res chain seq x y z
N MET A 1 -19.10 35.65 -21.53
CA MET A 1 -17.74 35.11 -21.37
C MET A 1 -17.88 33.80 -20.62
N SER A 2 -17.89 32.69 -21.34
CA SER A 2 -18.17 31.34 -20.82
C SER A 2 -16.94 30.48 -21.06
N ALA A 3 -16.46 29.85 -20.00
CA ALA A 3 -15.34 28.92 -20.01
C ALA A 3 -15.75 27.60 -20.69
N ALA A 4 -14.83 27.05 -21.48
CA ALA A 4 -14.95 25.72 -22.08
C ALA A 4 -13.98 24.78 -21.36
N THR A 5 -14.52 23.71 -20.76
CA THR A 5 -13.76 22.59 -20.22
C THR A 5 -13.64 21.51 -21.30
N SER A 6 -12.42 21.22 -21.73
CA SER A 6 -12.12 20.14 -22.67
C SER A 6 -11.98 18.81 -21.92
N SER A 7 -12.90 17.88 -22.20
CA SER A 7 -12.79 16.46 -21.87
C SER A 7 -11.90 15.76 -22.89
N ALA A 8 -10.78 15.17 -22.46
CA ALA A 8 -9.92 14.35 -23.32
C ALA A 8 -10.34 12.88 -23.23
N CYS A 9 -10.89 12.34 -24.33
CA CYS A 9 -11.03 10.91 -24.58
C CYS A 9 -9.72 10.36 -25.18
N TRP A 10 -9.27 9.20 -24.72
CA TRP A 10 -8.13 8.47 -25.28
C TRP A 10 -8.51 7.77 -26.61
N PRO A 11 -7.59 7.69 -27.61
CA PRO A 11 -7.78 6.83 -28.78
C PRO A 11 -7.19 5.41 -28.56
N PRO A 12 -7.70 4.37 -29.25
CA PRO A 12 -7.19 3.00 -29.11
C PRO A 12 -5.98 2.73 -30.02
N SER A 13 -4.99 1.99 -29.50
CA SER A 13 -3.85 1.44 -30.27
C SER A 13 -4.10 -0.01 -30.69
N SER A 14 -3.69 -0.35 -31.92
CA SER A 14 -3.87 -1.61 -32.65
C SER A 14 -3.12 -2.84 -32.06
N PRO A 15 -3.58 -4.09 -32.29
CA PRO A 15 -2.92 -5.29 -31.79
C PRO A 15 -2.05 -5.99 -32.85
N ASP A 16 -0.86 -6.45 -32.44
CA ASP A 16 -0.04 -7.43 -33.16
C ASP A 16 -0.09 -8.80 -32.46
N THR A 17 -0.12 -9.85 -33.28
CA THR A 17 -0.43 -11.26 -33.01
C THR A 17 0.71 -12.08 -32.39
N TRP A 18 0.40 -13.05 -31.51
CA TRP A 18 1.30 -14.17 -31.17
C TRP A 18 0.55 -15.51 -31.10
N SER A 19 1.10 -16.51 -31.79
CA SER A 19 0.55 -17.86 -31.99
C SER A 19 0.63 -18.77 -30.76
N THR A 20 -0.43 -19.55 -30.49
CA THR A 20 -0.53 -20.55 -29.41
C THR A 20 -0.25 -21.99 -29.87
N GLY A 21 0.32 -22.81 -28.98
CA GLY A 21 0.43 -24.27 -29.10
C GLY A 21 -0.49 -24.99 -28.08
N PRO A 22 -0.85 -26.27 -28.28
CA PRO A 22 -2.04 -26.85 -27.66
C PRO A 22 -1.83 -27.38 -26.22
N ALA A 23 -2.86 -27.20 -25.40
CA ALA A 23 -2.99 -27.70 -24.03
C ALA A 23 -3.65 -29.09 -23.97
N ALA A 24 -3.25 -29.89 -22.97
CA ALA A 24 -3.85 -31.19 -22.64
C ALA A 24 -4.80 -31.08 -21.44
N THR A 25 -5.98 -31.70 -21.54
CA THR A 25 -7.00 -31.78 -20.48
C THR A 25 -6.81 -32.99 -19.57
N PRO A 26 -7.27 -32.90 -18.30
CA PRO A 26 -8.07 -33.98 -17.76
C PRO A 26 -9.32 -33.52 -16.99
N SER A 27 -10.36 -34.34 -17.12
CA SER A 27 -11.68 -34.24 -16.53
C SER A 27 -11.71 -34.72 -15.08
N ARG A 28 -12.60 -34.15 -14.25
CA ARG A 28 -13.29 -34.83 -13.13
C ARG A 28 -14.53 -34.04 -12.67
N SER A 29 -15.54 -34.82 -12.30
CA SER A 29 -16.94 -34.47 -12.01
C SER A 29 -17.16 -33.92 -10.60
N TRP A 30 -18.09 -32.96 -10.46
CA TRP A 30 -18.53 -32.38 -9.19
C TRP A 30 -19.87 -32.99 -8.72
N SER A 31 -19.93 -33.42 -7.46
CA SER A 31 -21.17 -33.72 -6.72
C SER A 31 -21.66 -32.48 -5.98
N ARG A 32 -22.96 -32.18 -6.10
CA ARG A 32 -23.62 -31.03 -5.45
C ARG A 32 -23.93 -31.36 -3.99
N GLU A 33 -23.37 -30.60 -3.05
CA GLU A 33 -23.93 -30.44 -1.71
C GLU A 33 -24.26 -28.96 -1.48
N LEU A 34 -25.54 -28.73 -1.16
CA LEU A 34 -26.13 -27.42 -0.89
C LEU A 34 -25.75 -26.99 0.54
N CYS A 35 -25.06 -25.86 0.67
CA CYS A 35 -24.76 -25.25 1.96
C CYS A 35 -25.95 -24.38 2.41
N SER A 36 -26.60 -24.75 3.51
CA SER A 36 -27.66 -24.00 4.17
C SER A 36 -27.06 -23.06 5.24
N TRP A 37 -27.55 -21.82 5.29
CA TRP A 37 -27.19 -20.83 6.30
C TRP A 37 -28.01 -21.03 7.58
N PRO A 38 -27.43 -20.99 8.80
CA PRO A 38 -28.22 -20.97 10.02
C PRO A 38 -28.72 -19.54 10.36
N ALA A 39 -29.97 -19.51 10.83
CA ALA A 39 -30.73 -18.31 11.17
C ALA A 39 -30.25 -17.61 12.45
N ARG A 40 -30.49 -16.29 12.49
CA ARG A 40 -30.17 -15.35 13.58
C ARG A 40 -30.98 -15.66 14.85
N GLY A 41 -30.30 -15.73 15.99
CA GLY A 41 -30.91 -15.77 17.33
C GLY A 41 -30.98 -14.39 17.99
N SER A 42 -32.11 -14.10 18.62
CA SER A 42 -32.49 -12.86 19.31
C SER A 42 -31.71 -12.60 20.62
N PRO A 43 -31.51 -11.34 21.07
CA PRO A 43 -30.77 -11.05 22.29
C PRO A 43 -31.66 -11.07 23.55
N GLY A 44 -31.24 -11.86 24.54
CA GLY A 44 -31.81 -11.90 25.89
C GLY A 44 -31.29 -10.77 26.78
N ARG A 45 -32.21 -10.13 27.50
CA ARG A 45 -31.95 -9.14 28.57
C ARG A 45 -31.23 -9.77 29.77
N CYS A 46 -30.17 -9.11 30.25
CA CYS A 46 -29.72 -9.23 31.64
C CYS A 46 -29.82 -7.87 32.35
N ARG A 47 -30.46 -7.87 33.53
CA ARG A 47 -30.62 -6.72 34.45
C ARG A 47 -29.64 -6.86 35.61
N GLY A 48 -29.12 -5.71 36.08
CA GLY A 48 -28.42 -5.53 37.37
C GLY A 48 -26.97 -6.00 37.35
N THR A 49 -25.98 -5.33 37.91
CA THR A 49 -25.94 -4.41 39.06
C THR A 49 -24.70 -3.50 38.96
N ARG A 50 -24.80 -2.30 39.55
CA ARG A 50 -23.69 -1.36 39.78
C ARG A 50 -22.49 -2.05 40.43
N CYS A 51 -21.29 -1.78 39.92
CA CYS A 51 -20.07 -1.80 40.72
C CYS A 51 -19.26 -0.54 40.44
N SER A 52 -18.84 0.11 41.52
CA SER A 52 -18.27 1.45 41.55
C SER A 52 -16.75 1.43 41.65
N ARG A 53 -16.12 2.52 41.16
CA ARG A 53 -14.78 3.04 41.50
C ARG A 53 -13.60 2.44 40.72
N HIS A 54 -12.94 3.25 39.89
CA HIS A 54 -11.71 3.96 40.24
C HIS A 54 -11.21 4.80 39.05
N ARG A 55 -10.98 6.09 39.25
CA ARG A 55 -10.12 6.92 38.39
C ARG A 55 -8.68 6.72 38.87
N PRO A 56 -7.72 6.37 38.01
CA PRO A 56 -6.32 6.67 38.27
C PRO A 56 -6.01 8.08 37.80
N THR A 57 -5.33 8.80 38.68
CA THR A 57 -4.76 10.14 38.55
C THR A 57 -3.63 10.20 37.52
N GLU A 58 -3.37 11.43 37.05
CA GLU A 58 -2.22 11.88 36.25
C GLU A 58 -0.96 11.04 36.44
N ARG A 59 -0.43 10.51 35.33
CA ARG A 59 0.88 9.84 35.31
C ARG A 59 1.94 10.86 34.92
N ALA A 60 2.91 10.99 35.80
CA ALA A 60 4.05 11.88 35.75
C ALA A 60 4.84 11.76 34.43
N LEU A 61 5.28 12.92 33.94
CA LEU A 61 6.36 13.07 32.97
C LEU A 61 7.61 12.38 33.50
N VAL A 62 7.97 11.25 32.88
CA VAL A 62 9.28 10.63 33.08
C VAL A 62 10.21 11.21 32.03
N HIS A 63 11.13 12.06 32.47
CA HIS A 63 12.33 12.38 31.70
C HIS A 63 13.18 11.10 31.61
N SER A 64 13.13 10.38 30.49
CA SER A 64 14.07 9.30 30.20
C SER A 64 15.36 9.90 29.68
N THR A 65 16.41 9.81 30.48
CA THR A 65 17.80 9.98 30.08
C THR A 65 18.11 8.99 28.95
N GLY A 66 18.62 9.50 27.82
CA GLY A 66 18.80 8.76 26.58
C GLY A 66 19.68 7.52 26.70
N GLU A 67 19.04 6.36 26.56
CA GLU A 67 19.65 5.14 26.05
C GLU A 67 19.57 5.21 24.52
N LYS A 68 20.65 4.87 23.81
CA LYS A 68 20.63 4.82 22.35
C LYS A 68 19.59 3.79 21.91
N VAL A 69 18.52 4.27 21.29
CA VAL A 69 17.58 3.43 20.53
C VAL A 69 18.41 2.72 19.47
N ASN A 70 18.23 1.41 19.31
CA ASN A 70 18.82 0.72 18.16
C ASN A 70 18.09 1.25 16.93
N ASP A 71 18.69 2.17 16.18
CA ASP A 71 18.11 2.73 14.94
C ASP A 71 18.10 1.72 13.78
N VAL A 72 18.11 0.42 14.09
CA VAL A 72 18.17 -0.69 13.15
C VAL A 72 16.90 -1.51 13.28
N TYR A 73 16.10 -1.52 12.23
CA TYR A 73 14.85 -2.25 12.18
C TYR A 73 15.02 -3.69 11.70
N THR A 74 14.16 -4.56 12.21
CA THR A 74 13.74 -5.78 11.51
C THR A 74 12.60 -5.45 10.57
N LEU A 75 12.59 -6.05 9.38
CA LEU A 75 11.58 -5.82 8.34
C LEU A 75 10.84 -7.12 8.01
N ASP A 76 9.53 -7.02 7.94
CA ASP A 76 8.62 -8.02 7.39
C ASP A 76 7.70 -7.38 6.34
N VAL A 77 7.72 -7.86 5.10
CA VAL A 77 6.71 -7.49 4.07
C VAL A 77 5.49 -8.38 4.27
N LEU A 78 4.45 -7.84 4.90
CA LEU A 78 3.24 -8.57 5.28
C LEU A 78 2.47 -9.02 4.03
N VAL A 79 2.27 -8.08 3.10
CA VAL A 79 1.60 -8.32 1.83
C VAL A 79 2.49 -7.78 0.72
N ARG A 80 2.76 -8.61 -0.29
CA ARG A 80 3.47 -8.18 -1.50
C ARG A 80 2.46 -7.59 -2.47
N GLY A 81 2.84 -6.49 -3.10
CA GLY A 81 2.02 -5.91 -4.16
C GLY A 81 1.96 -6.81 -5.40
N PHE A 82 1.04 -6.48 -6.30
CA PHE A 82 0.88 -7.17 -7.58
C PHE A 82 0.56 -6.17 -8.70
N PRO A 83 1.34 -6.14 -9.80
CA PRO A 83 1.21 -5.12 -10.83
C PRO A 83 0.16 -5.53 -11.87
N GLY A 84 -0.96 -6.09 -11.39
CA GLY A 84 -2.03 -6.60 -12.21
C GLY A 84 -2.98 -5.49 -12.65
N THR A 85 -3.32 -5.52 -13.94
CA THR A 85 -4.35 -4.65 -14.51
C THR A 85 -5.31 -5.48 -15.36
N THR A 86 -6.53 -4.96 -15.52
CA THR A 86 -7.51 -5.47 -16.47
C THR A 86 -7.92 -4.33 -17.39
N ARG A 87 -8.17 -4.63 -18.66
CA ARG A 87 -8.64 -3.61 -19.62
C ARG A 87 -10.03 -3.06 -19.30
N THR A 88 -10.84 -3.83 -18.58
CA THR A 88 -12.25 -3.53 -18.31
C THR A 88 -12.49 -2.91 -16.94
N HIS A 89 -11.63 -3.16 -15.96
CA HIS A 89 -11.79 -2.68 -14.58
C HIS A 89 -10.57 -1.92 -14.05
N GLY A 90 -9.54 -1.69 -14.88
CA GLY A 90 -8.34 -0.95 -14.48
C GLY A 90 -7.38 -1.79 -13.61
N GLY A 91 -6.56 -1.10 -12.82
CA GLY A 91 -5.61 -1.73 -11.90
C GLY A 91 -6.30 -2.48 -10.77
N LEU A 92 -5.71 -3.59 -10.32
CA LEU A 92 -6.25 -4.38 -9.21
C LEU A 92 -6.05 -3.73 -7.84
N GLY A 93 -5.16 -2.72 -7.72
CA GLY A 93 -4.91 -1.96 -6.49
C GLY A 93 -4.31 -2.82 -5.38
N TRP A 94 -3.47 -3.77 -5.73
CA TRP A 94 -2.85 -4.72 -4.81
C TRP A 94 -1.48 -4.17 -4.42
N CYS A 95 -1.42 -3.37 -3.35
CA CYS A 95 -0.20 -2.70 -2.94
C CYS A 95 0.66 -3.50 -1.94
N SER A 96 1.91 -3.13 -1.74
CA SER A 96 2.75 -3.70 -0.67
C SER A 96 2.36 -3.11 0.69
N VAL A 97 2.38 -3.95 1.73
CA VAL A 97 2.22 -3.54 3.14
C VAL A 97 3.37 -4.12 3.94
N SER A 98 4.07 -3.27 4.70
CA SER A 98 5.26 -3.68 5.45
C SER A 98 5.17 -3.30 6.92
N VAL A 99 5.85 -4.05 7.78
CA VAL A 99 6.05 -3.70 9.19
C VAL A 99 7.54 -3.73 9.54
N LEU A 100 7.96 -2.71 10.28
CA LEU A 100 9.30 -2.52 10.81
C LEU A 100 9.26 -2.55 12.34
N ARG A 101 10.21 -3.23 12.98
CA ARG A 101 10.34 -3.25 14.45
C ARG A 101 11.78 -3.04 14.91
N ASP A 102 11.99 -2.15 15.88
CA ASP A 102 13.30 -1.91 16.53
C ASP A 102 13.32 -2.39 18.01
N GLY A 103 12.22 -3.00 18.47
CA GLY A 103 12.00 -3.42 19.86
C GLY A 103 11.30 -2.40 20.75
N THR A 104 11.23 -1.14 20.31
CA THR A 104 10.48 -0.05 20.96
C THR A 104 9.29 0.41 20.10
N ARG A 105 9.49 0.51 18.78
CA ARG A 105 8.50 0.92 17.80
C ARG A 105 8.06 -0.25 16.94
N THR A 106 6.80 -0.18 16.52
CA THR A 106 6.23 -1.02 15.47
C THR A 106 5.65 -0.08 14.43
N VAL A 107 6.33 0.04 13.30
CA VAL A 107 6.01 0.99 12.24
C VAL A 107 5.42 0.22 11.07
N VAL A 108 4.23 0.60 10.64
CA VAL A 108 3.61 0.08 9.41
C VAL A 108 3.83 1.08 8.27
N VAL A 109 4.26 0.60 7.09
CA VAL A 109 4.37 1.43 5.89
C VAL A 109 3.30 0.99 4.90
N ASP A 110 2.40 1.94 4.60
CA ASP A 110 1.11 1.76 3.94
C ASP A 110 0.19 0.73 4.64
N ALA A 111 -1.11 0.86 4.45
CA ALA A 111 -2.13 0.05 5.13
C ALA A 111 -2.93 -0.86 4.20
N GLY A 112 -2.70 -0.79 2.89
CA GLY A 112 -3.40 -1.61 1.91
C GLY A 112 -4.85 -1.17 1.67
N PRO A 113 -5.49 -1.69 0.60
CA PRO A 113 -6.90 -1.50 0.34
C PRO A 113 -7.76 -2.22 1.38
N PRO A 114 -9.04 -1.85 1.58
CA PRO A 114 -9.95 -2.54 2.50
C PRO A 114 -10.00 -4.07 2.33
N ALA A 115 -9.81 -4.56 1.10
CA ALA A 115 -9.77 -5.99 0.80
C ALA A 115 -8.61 -6.75 1.51
N TYR A 116 -7.57 -6.04 1.95
CA TYR A 116 -6.41 -6.64 2.60
C TYR A 116 -6.55 -6.80 4.11
N GLN A 117 -7.63 -6.29 4.71
CA GLN A 117 -7.80 -6.28 6.16
C GLN A 117 -7.54 -7.65 6.80
N GLU A 118 -8.14 -8.73 6.28
CA GLU A 118 -7.92 -10.08 6.85
C GLU A 118 -6.48 -10.57 6.66
N MET A 119 -5.84 -10.27 5.53
CA MET A 119 -4.46 -10.67 5.26
C MET A 119 -3.50 -9.96 6.21
N VAL A 120 -3.63 -8.63 6.35
CA VAL A 120 -2.78 -7.83 7.24
C VAL A 120 -2.95 -8.29 8.69
N LEU A 121 -4.19 -8.50 9.15
CA LEU A 121 -4.45 -8.97 10.51
C LEU A 121 -3.81 -10.34 10.78
N ARG A 122 -3.93 -11.29 9.85
CA ARG A 122 -3.31 -12.62 9.99
C ARG A 122 -1.79 -12.54 10.03
N GLU A 123 -1.18 -11.74 9.15
CA GLU A 123 0.28 -11.61 9.07
C GLU A 123 0.87 -10.91 10.30
N LEU A 124 0.16 -9.92 10.87
CA LEU A 124 0.53 -9.30 12.14
C LEU A 124 0.41 -10.31 13.31
N GLU A 125 -0.70 -11.05 13.38
CA GLU A 125 -0.93 -12.05 14.44
C GLU A 125 0.14 -13.15 14.43
N GLN A 126 0.53 -13.66 13.26
CA GLN A 126 1.60 -14.65 13.11
C GLN A 126 2.95 -14.16 13.65
N ARG A 127 3.16 -12.85 13.72
CA ARG A 127 4.37 -12.20 14.26
C ARG A 127 4.22 -11.74 15.71
N GLY A 128 3.08 -12.06 16.33
CA GLY A 128 2.77 -11.66 17.71
C GLY A 128 2.49 -10.18 17.87
N ILE A 129 2.01 -9.51 16.81
CA ILE A 129 1.72 -8.07 16.80
C ILE A 129 0.20 -7.89 16.77
N SER A 130 -0.36 -7.20 17.76
CA SER A 130 -1.74 -6.71 17.68
C SER A 130 -1.78 -5.36 16.97
N THR A 131 -2.93 -4.98 16.42
CA THR A 131 -3.06 -3.65 15.80
C THR A 131 -2.87 -2.49 16.78
N SER A 132 -3.05 -2.75 18.08
CA SER A 132 -2.81 -1.77 19.15
C SER A 132 -1.32 -1.58 19.47
N ASP A 133 -0.47 -2.51 19.06
CA ASP A 133 0.99 -2.42 19.25
C ASP A 133 1.68 -1.55 18.19
N VAL A 134 0.99 -1.27 17.07
CA VAL A 134 1.48 -0.38 16.02
C VAL A 134 1.55 1.05 16.55
N THR A 135 2.77 1.58 16.62
CA THR A 135 3.09 2.89 17.18
C THR A 135 3.02 4.00 16.15
N ASP A 136 3.36 3.68 14.90
CA ASP A 136 3.44 4.64 13.80
C ASP A 136 2.94 3.99 12.52
N VAL A 137 2.22 4.76 11.70
CA VAL A 137 1.89 4.38 10.33
C VAL A 137 2.40 5.47 9.40
N LEU A 138 3.27 5.08 8.49
CA LEU A 138 3.81 5.93 7.45
C LEU A 138 3.04 5.66 6.17
N THR A 139 2.50 6.69 5.53
CA THR A 139 1.74 6.54 4.29
C THR A 139 2.46 7.25 3.16
N THR A 140 2.79 6.50 2.10
CA THR A 140 3.56 7.02 0.97
C THR A 140 2.78 8.08 0.21
N HIS A 141 1.48 7.85 0.00
CA HIS A 141 0.52 8.78 -0.60
C HIS A 141 -0.93 8.37 -0.28
N LEU A 142 -1.90 9.24 -0.58
CA LEU A 142 -3.27 9.12 -0.06
C LEU A 142 -4.27 8.47 -1.05
N HIS A 143 -3.79 7.55 -1.91
CA HIS A 143 -4.69 6.70 -2.68
C HIS A 143 -5.32 5.58 -1.84
N TRP A 144 -6.52 5.16 -2.26
CA TRP A 144 -7.40 4.22 -1.57
C TRP A 144 -6.76 2.89 -1.20
N ASP A 145 -5.86 2.40 -2.04
CA ASP A 145 -5.13 1.15 -1.85
C ASP A 145 -3.93 1.29 -0.92
N HIS A 146 -3.51 2.50 -0.56
CA HIS A 146 -2.42 2.71 0.39
C HIS A 146 -2.93 3.11 1.78
N ILE A 147 -3.92 4.00 1.85
CA ILE A 147 -4.49 4.45 3.14
C ILE A 147 -5.61 3.53 3.66
N GLY A 148 -6.18 2.66 2.84
CA GLY A 148 -7.48 2.00 3.08
C GLY A 148 -7.73 1.46 4.50
N ASN A 149 -6.76 0.74 5.09
CA ASN A 149 -6.94 0.16 6.42
C ASN A 149 -6.30 0.93 7.59
N PHE A 150 -5.90 2.19 7.39
CA PHE A 150 -5.15 2.93 8.42
C PHE A 150 -5.89 2.99 9.78
N THR A 151 -7.22 3.03 9.77
CA THR A 151 -8.04 3.07 10.99
C THR A 151 -7.96 1.80 11.85
N MET A 152 -7.39 0.70 11.36
CA MET A 152 -7.16 -0.51 12.15
C MET A 152 -6.19 -0.31 13.32
N PHE A 153 -5.35 0.73 13.28
CA PHE A 153 -4.26 0.97 14.22
C PHE A 153 -4.65 2.07 15.25
N PRO A 154 -5.33 1.73 16.34
CA PRO A 154 -5.99 2.71 17.22
C PRO A 154 -5.02 3.57 18.02
N ASN A 155 -3.75 3.17 18.17
CA ASN A 155 -2.75 3.90 18.95
C ASN A 155 -1.70 4.61 18.10
N ALA A 156 -1.67 4.36 16.79
CA ALA A 156 -0.60 4.85 15.93
C ALA A 156 -0.62 6.37 15.74
N ILE A 157 0.56 6.95 15.56
CA ILE A 157 0.71 8.26 14.93
C ILE A 157 0.82 8.07 13.42
N PHE A 158 -0.01 8.79 12.67
CA PHE A 158 0.00 8.78 11.21
C PHE A 158 0.94 9.84 10.68
N THR A 159 1.87 9.45 9.81
CA THR A 159 2.78 10.38 9.14
C THR A 159 2.58 10.30 7.62
N VAL A 160 2.43 11.47 7.00
CA VAL A 160 2.22 11.63 5.55
C VAL A 160 2.98 12.84 5.04
N GLY A 161 3.32 12.88 3.76
CA GLY A 161 3.91 14.08 3.15
C GLY A 161 3.03 15.32 3.37
N ARG A 162 3.63 16.45 3.75
CA ARG A 162 2.89 17.70 3.98
C ARG A 162 2.12 18.14 2.73
N VAL A 163 2.80 18.14 1.59
CA VAL A 163 2.23 18.48 0.27
C VAL A 163 1.09 17.52 -0.08
N GLU A 164 1.22 16.24 0.25
CA GLU A 164 0.20 15.24 -0.05
C GLU A 164 -1.07 15.50 0.74
N LEU A 165 -0.95 15.73 2.06
CA LEU A 165 -2.10 16.02 2.90
C LEU A 165 -2.80 17.32 2.48
N GLU A 166 -2.03 18.37 2.20
CA GLU A 166 -2.55 19.65 1.72
C GLU A 166 -3.29 19.51 0.37
N TRP A 167 -2.71 18.77 -0.57
CA TRP A 167 -3.29 18.53 -1.88
C TRP A 167 -4.55 17.66 -1.80
N SER A 168 -4.49 16.51 -1.12
CA SER A 168 -5.60 15.58 -0.99
C SER A 168 -6.79 16.17 -0.24
N ALA A 169 -6.57 17.01 0.78
CA ALA A 169 -7.63 17.67 1.53
C ALA A 169 -8.45 18.67 0.68
N GLN A 170 -7.92 19.11 -0.46
CA GLN A 170 -8.56 20.04 -1.38
C GLN A 170 -9.22 19.35 -2.57
N GLN A 171 -9.04 18.03 -2.73
CA GLN A 171 -9.59 17.30 -3.85
C GLN A 171 -11.11 17.11 -3.68
N PRO A 172 -11.90 17.31 -4.75
CA PRO A 172 -13.32 17.00 -4.69
C PRO A 172 -13.55 15.48 -4.59
N PRO A 173 -14.68 15.01 -4.02
CA PRO A 173 -14.93 13.58 -3.77
C PRO A 173 -14.88 12.68 -5.01
N GLU A 174 -15.13 13.23 -6.19
CA GLU A 174 -15.05 12.54 -7.48
C GLU A 174 -13.63 12.37 -8.03
N THR A 175 -12.61 12.91 -7.35
CA THR A 175 -11.21 12.78 -7.78
C THR A 175 -10.83 11.31 -7.78
N PRO A 176 -10.43 10.73 -8.93
CA PRO A 176 -10.10 9.32 -9.00
C PRO A 176 -8.99 8.94 -8.03
N LEU A 177 -9.11 7.74 -7.46
CA LEU A 177 -8.14 7.10 -6.56
C LEU A 177 -7.90 7.78 -5.20
N VAL A 178 -8.16 9.09 -5.06
CA VAL A 178 -8.08 9.80 -3.78
C VAL A 178 -9.17 9.30 -2.84
N ALA A 179 -8.75 8.87 -1.66
CA ALA A 179 -9.64 8.23 -0.70
C ALA A 179 -10.36 9.27 0.18
N ASP A 180 -11.26 10.09 -0.38
CA ASP A 180 -11.92 11.24 0.30
C ASP A 180 -12.35 10.94 1.75
N LEU A 181 -13.10 9.84 1.98
CA LEU A 181 -13.55 9.47 3.33
C LEU A 181 -12.39 9.16 4.30
N HIS A 182 -11.32 8.54 3.80
CA HIS A 182 -10.13 8.22 4.59
C HIS A 182 -9.31 9.49 4.88
N VAL A 183 -9.17 10.38 3.90
CA VAL A 183 -8.51 11.68 4.08
C VAL A 183 -9.24 12.53 5.12
N ARG A 184 -10.57 12.62 5.05
CA ARG A 184 -11.38 13.31 6.07
C ARG A 184 -11.18 12.68 7.45
N ARG A 185 -11.23 11.34 7.52
CA ARG A 185 -11.02 10.63 8.79
C ARG A 185 -9.61 10.86 9.34
N LEU A 186 -8.60 10.95 8.48
CA LEU A 186 -7.23 11.26 8.86
C LEU A 186 -7.16 12.65 9.48
N LEU A 187 -7.73 13.66 8.84
CA LEU A 187 -7.78 15.04 9.36
C LEU A 187 -8.47 15.15 10.73
N GLU A 188 -9.46 14.30 11.01
CA GLU A 188 -10.15 14.24 12.31
C GLU A 188 -9.28 13.67 13.44
N LEU A 189 -8.15 13.01 13.14
CA LEU A 189 -7.27 12.44 14.16
C LEU A 189 -6.45 13.51 14.92
N GLY A 190 -6.42 14.76 14.46
CA GLY A 190 -5.80 15.89 15.14
C GLY A 190 -4.32 15.64 15.45
N ASP A 191 -3.94 15.69 16.73
CA ASP A 191 -2.56 15.54 17.21
C ASP A 191 -1.91 14.17 16.88
N ARG A 192 -2.71 13.21 16.39
CA ARG A 192 -2.21 11.91 15.90
C ARG A 192 -1.81 11.92 14.42
N VAL A 193 -1.88 13.06 13.74
CA VAL A 193 -1.34 13.24 12.39
C VAL A 193 -0.09 14.11 12.45
N ARG A 194 0.98 13.63 11.84
CA ARG A 194 2.20 14.37 11.57
C ARG A 194 2.38 14.51 10.07
N THR A 195 2.94 15.65 9.67
CA THR A 195 3.37 15.85 8.29
C THR A 195 4.89 15.87 8.23
N VAL A 196 5.43 15.48 7.07
CA VAL A 196 6.87 15.48 6.82
C VAL A 196 7.19 16.13 5.48
N ASP A 197 8.36 16.77 5.39
CA ASP A 197 8.94 17.35 4.17
C ASP A 197 10.18 16.54 3.74
N ASP A 198 10.71 16.81 2.54
CA ASP A 198 11.90 16.12 2.01
C ASP A 198 13.08 16.13 2.98
N GLY A 199 13.71 14.97 3.19
CA GLY A 199 14.84 14.79 4.10
C GLY A 199 14.47 14.76 5.58
N GLY A 200 13.19 14.90 5.95
CA GLY A 200 12.74 14.84 7.34
C GLY A 200 12.87 13.44 7.93
N GLU A 201 13.38 13.34 9.17
CA GLU A 201 13.33 12.11 9.95
C GLU A 201 11.94 11.94 10.57
N VAL A 202 11.22 10.87 10.22
CA VAL A 202 9.85 10.62 10.69
C VAL A 202 9.85 9.95 12.07
N VAL A 203 10.76 8.99 12.25
CA VAL A 203 11.13 8.33 13.51
C VAL A 203 12.62 7.97 13.42
N PRO A 204 13.33 7.75 14.55
CA PRO A 204 14.76 7.43 14.51
C PRO A 204 15.09 6.30 13.53
N GLY A 205 16.01 6.54 12.59
CA GLY A 205 16.42 5.55 11.59
C GLY A 205 15.51 5.42 10.36
N ILE A 206 14.43 6.22 10.26
CA ILE A 206 13.57 6.32 9.07
C ILE A 206 13.47 7.77 8.59
N THR A 207 13.86 8.01 7.34
CA THR A 207 13.83 9.34 6.70
C THR A 207 12.88 9.36 5.50
N ALA A 208 12.26 10.51 5.25
CA ALA A 208 11.41 10.75 4.09
C ALA A 208 12.20 11.32 2.92
N ILE A 209 11.87 10.88 1.70
CA ILE A 209 12.43 11.34 0.44
C ILE A 209 11.25 11.74 -0.44
N ALA A 210 11.16 13.02 -0.79
CA ALA A 210 10.13 13.50 -1.70
C ALA A 210 10.34 12.94 -3.11
N VAL A 211 9.30 12.31 -3.65
CA VAL A 211 9.30 11.62 -4.95
C VAL A 211 8.02 11.96 -5.72
N PRO A 212 7.79 13.26 -6.02
CA PRO A 212 6.55 13.71 -6.63
C PRO A 212 6.38 13.12 -8.04
N GLY A 213 5.13 13.05 -8.48
CA GLY A 213 4.78 12.66 -9.84
C GLY A 213 3.53 11.80 -9.88
N HIS A 214 3.56 10.66 -9.19
CA HIS A 214 2.38 9.81 -9.06
C HIS A 214 1.26 10.59 -8.38
N THR A 215 1.57 11.16 -7.22
CA THR A 215 0.85 12.27 -6.60
C THR A 215 1.83 13.43 -6.32
N PRO A 216 1.36 14.67 -6.12
CA PRO A 216 2.25 15.82 -5.95
C PRO A 216 3.08 15.78 -4.67
N GLY A 217 2.62 15.08 -3.63
CA GLY A 217 3.30 15.00 -2.34
C GLY A 217 3.79 13.61 -1.96
N HIS A 218 3.89 12.71 -2.93
CA HIS A 218 4.33 11.32 -2.73
C HIS A 218 5.70 11.25 -2.03
N MET A 219 5.79 10.37 -1.03
CA MET A 219 6.99 10.12 -0.24
C MET A 219 7.47 8.69 -0.41
N CYS A 220 8.78 8.55 -0.59
CA CYS A 220 9.51 7.32 -0.34
C CYS A 220 10.08 7.38 1.08
N PHE A 221 10.00 6.29 1.82
CA PHE A 221 10.64 6.19 3.14
C PHE A 221 11.89 5.33 3.05
N ARG A 222 13.00 5.82 3.59
CA ARG A 222 14.26 5.08 3.72
C ARG A 222 14.45 4.67 5.17
N ALA A 223 14.49 3.36 5.44
CA ALA A 223 14.74 2.80 6.76
C ALA A 223 16.06 2.04 6.80
N THR A 224 16.80 2.15 7.90
CA THR A 224 17.99 1.32 8.15
C THR A 224 17.56 -0.03 8.74
N VAL A 225 17.89 -1.14 8.08
CA VAL A 225 17.59 -2.50 8.59
C VAL A 225 18.86 -3.34 8.72
N ALA A 226 18.74 -4.50 9.38
CA ALA A 226 19.83 -5.47 9.44
C ALA A 226 20.14 -6.02 8.03
N GLY A 227 21.17 -5.50 7.38
CA GLY A 227 21.64 -5.96 6.06
C GLY A 227 21.81 -4.86 5.01
N GLY A 228 21.35 -3.64 5.28
CA GLY A 228 21.38 -2.51 4.35
C GLY A 228 20.17 -1.62 4.56
N ASP A 229 20.03 -0.58 3.75
CA ASP A 229 18.84 0.26 3.79
C ASP A 229 17.72 -0.32 2.93
N VAL A 230 16.48 -0.02 3.32
CA VAL A 230 15.29 -0.35 2.54
C VAL A 230 14.57 0.92 2.13
N LEU A 231 14.21 1.00 0.84
CA LEU A 231 13.39 2.06 0.27
C LEU A 231 11.95 1.56 0.09
N PHE A 232 11.01 2.14 0.83
CA PHE A 232 9.58 1.94 0.60
C PHE A 232 9.14 2.98 -0.43
N ALA A 233 9.08 2.57 -1.70
CA ALA A 233 8.88 3.49 -2.80
C ALA A 233 7.40 3.85 -3.04
N GLY A 234 6.46 3.04 -2.53
CA GLY A 234 5.05 3.14 -2.91
C GLY A 234 4.90 3.26 -4.42
N ASP A 235 3.96 4.08 -4.88
CA ASP A 235 3.71 4.24 -6.31
C ASP A 235 4.65 5.21 -7.07
N SER A 236 5.69 5.73 -6.40
CA SER A 236 6.80 6.37 -7.12
C SER A 236 7.59 5.36 -7.97
N VAL A 237 7.59 4.09 -7.56
CA VAL A 237 8.03 2.92 -8.34
C VAL A 237 7.04 1.79 -8.08
N LYS A 238 6.12 1.54 -9.02
CA LYS A 238 5.07 0.53 -8.82
C LYS A 238 5.58 -0.89 -8.97
N ASN A 239 6.56 -1.13 -9.84
CA ASN A 239 7.01 -2.49 -10.14
C ASN A 239 8.40 -2.52 -10.77
N ARG A 240 8.91 -3.73 -10.99
CA ARG A 240 10.22 -3.98 -11.63
C ARG A 240 10.37 -3.29 -12.98
N TYR A 241 9.32 -3.26 -13.80
CA TYR A 241 9.38 -2.66 -15.13
C TYR A 241 9.66 -1.17 -15.03
N GLU A 242 8.90 -0.44 -14.20
CA GLU A 242 9.12 1.00 -14.02
C GLU A 242 10.54 1.30 -13.50
N LEU A 243 11.04 0.54 -12.52
CA LEU A 243 12.39 0.74 -11.99
C LEU A 243 13.47 0.48 -13.05
N ALA A 244 13.28 -0.54 -13.90
CA ALA A 244 14.25 -0.92 -14.91
C ALA A 244 14.27 0.05 -16.11
N THR A 245 13.10 0.50 -16.56
CA THR A 245 12.98 1.27 -17.82
C THR A 245 12.82 2.77 -17.59
N GLY A 246 12.35 3.19 -16.42
CA GLY A 246 11.87 4.55 -16.18
C GLY A 246 10.56 4.87 -16.89
N ASP A 247 9.91 3.89 -17.54
CA ASP A 247 8.60 4.09 -18.15
C ASP A 247 7.51 3.94 -17.08
N VAL A 248 6.84 5.04 -16.78
CA VAL A 248 5.91 5.17 -15.65
C VAL A 248 4.48 5.22 -16.14
N HIS A 249 3.58 4.56 -15.41
CA HIS A 249 2.15 4.58 -15.67
C HIS A 249 1.36 5.23 -14.51
N SER A 250 0.08 5.51 -14.77
CA SER A 250 -0.89 5.98 -13.76
C SER A 250 -0.35 7.12 -12.88
N SER A 251 0.26 8.14 -13.48
CA SER A 251 0.85 9.28 -12.76
C SER A 251 0.13 10.58 -13.10
N LEU A 252 -0.01 11.49 -12.13
CA LEU A 252 -0.59 12.82 -12.36
C LEU A 252 0.39 13.75 -13.10
N ASP A 253 1.69 13.59 -12.84
CA ASP A 253 2.78 14.23 -13.57
C ASP A 253 3.82 13.18 -13.97
N PHE A 254 3.82 12.84 -15.27
CA PHE A 254 4.71 11.82 -15.83
C PHE A 254 6.18 12.26 -15.85
N GLU A 255 6.48 13.56 -16.00
CA GLU A 255 7.85 14.03 -16.02
C GLU A 255 8.46 13.97 -14.63
N ALA A 256 7.73 14.45 -13.62
CA ALA A 256 8.14 14.35 -12.23
C ALA A 256 8.27 12.89 -11.77
N SER A 257 7.32 12.02 -12.16
CA SER A 257 7.41 10.58 -11.84
C SER A 257 8.68 9.94 -12.39
N ARG A 258 9.04 10.23 -13.66
CA ARG A 258 10.27 9.70 -14.25
C ARG A 258 11.51 10.17 -13.50
N ALA A 259 11.58 11.46 -13.16
CA ALA A 259 12.69 12.01 -12.38
C ALA A 259 12.80 11.35 -11.00
N SER A 260 11.67 11.05 -10.35
CA SER A 260 11.61 10.34 -9.08
C SER A 260 12.11 8.89 -9.19
N VAL A 261 11.69 8.14 -10.21
CA VAL A 261 12.21 6.80 -10.49
C VAL A 261 13.72 6.83 -10.72
N GLU A 262 14.21 7.76 -11.55
CA GLU A 262 15.64 7.91 -11.84
C GLU A 262 16.45 8.23 -10.57
N ARG A 263 15.94 9.11 -9.71
CA ARG A 263 16.57 9.44 -8.42
C ARG A 263 16.68 8.20 -7.54
N LEU A 264 15.59 7.43 -7.38
CA LEU A 264 15.61 6.24 -6.52
C LEU A 264 16.48 5.13 -7.11
N ARG A 265 16.46 4.93 -8.44
CA ARG A 265 17.35 3.98 -9.12
C ARG A 265 18.82 4.35 -8.91
N ALA A 266 19.17 5.63 -9.03
CA ALA A 266 20.53 6.10 -8.80
C ALA A 266 21.02 5.82 -7.36
N LEU A 267 20.14 5.84 -6.35
CA LEU A 267 20.50 5.44 -4.98
C LEU A 267 20.87 3.96 -4.91
N MET A 268 20.10 3.08 -5.54
CA MET A 268 20.37 1.64 -5.58
C MET A 268 21.60 1.29 -6.43
N GLU A 269 21.86 2.04 -7.50
CA GLU A 269 23.08 1.89 -8.30
C GLU A 269 24.33 2.27 -7.49
N GLN A 270 24.25 3.33 -6.69
CA GLN A 270 25.33 3.80 -5.84
C GLN A 270 25.58 2.87 -4.64
N ASP A 271 24.51 2.29 -4.09
CA ASP A 271 24.57 1.31 -3.01
C ASP A 271 23.71 0.07 -3.35
N PRO A 272 24.32 -0.95 -3.99
CA PRO A 272 23.62 -2.18 -4.34
C PRO A 272 23.16 -3.03 -3.14
N SER A 273 23.51 -2.65 -1.90
CA SER A 273 22.95 -3.30 -0.71
C SER A 273 21.52 -2.82 -0.40
N ILE A 274 21.08 -1.73 -1.02
CA ILE A 274 19.72 -1.21 -0.87
C ILE A 274 18.71 -2.15 -1.52
N VAL A 275 17.66 -2.48 -0.78
CA VAL A 275 16.47 -3.17 -1.29
C VAL A 275 15.32 -2.18 -1.41
N MET A 276 14.55 -2.27 -2.48
CA MET A 276 13.33 -1.48 -2.66
C MET A 276 12.10 -2.36 -2.44
N VAL A 277 11.15 -1.87 -1.65
CA VAL A 277 9.78 -2.38 -1.61
C VAL A 277 8.92 -1.47 -2.51
N PRO A 278 8.56 -1.91 -3.73
CA PRO A 278 7.75 -1.12 -4.65
C PRO A 278 6.27 -1.17 -4.26
N GLY A 279 5.48 -0.27 -4.86
CA GLY A 279 4.05 -0.15 -4.61
C GLY A 279 3.27 -1.43 -4.93
N HIS A 280 3.54 -2.08 -6.05
CA HIS A 280 2.73 -3.18 -6.61
C HIS A 280 3.59 -4.35 -7.11
N ASP A 281 4.65 -4.75 -6.41
CA ASP A 281 5.47 -5.89 -6.81
C ASP A 281 6.17 -6.50 -5.59
N VAL A 282 6.89 -7.61 -5.79
CA VAL A 282 7.83 -8.13 -4.79
C VAL A 282 9.01 -7.18 -4.56
N PRO A 283 9.73 -7.29 -3.43
CA PRO A 283 10.91 -6.48 -3.21
C PRO A 283 11.97 -6.68 -4.33
N LEU A 284 12.69 -5.61 -4.63
CA LEU A 284 13.61 -5.50 -5.74
C LEU A 284 15.01 -5.15 -5.22
N ALA A 285 16.02 -5.76 -5.81
CA ALA A 285 17.42 -5.49 -5.53
C ALA A 285 18.15 -5.08 -6.82
N TRP A 286 19.29 -4.42 -6.65
CA TRP A 286 20.20 -4.12 -7.75
C TRP A 286 21.33 -5.13 -7.80
N VAL A 287 21.36 -6.00 -8.81
CA VAL A 287 22.33 -7.10 -8.90
C VAL A 287 22.99 -7.06 -10.28
N ASN A 288 24.32 -6.96 -10.31
CA ASN A 288 25.11 -6.96 -11.55
C ASN A 288 24.67 -5.93 -12.61
N GLY A 289 24.17 -4.76 -12.16
CA GLY A 289 23.71 -3.70 -13.06
C GLY A 289 22.27 -3.86 -13.54
N GLU A 290 21.51 -4.82 -12.98
CA GLU A 290 20.12 -5.06 -13.34
C GLU A 290 19.19 -5.07 -12.13
N VAL A 291 17.96 -4.60 -12.33
CA VAL A 291 16.88 -4.73 -11.35
C VAL A 291 16.45 -6.19 -11.29
N THR A 292 16.55 -6.79 -10.11
CA THR A 292 16.25 -8.20 -9.86
C THR A 292 15.23 -8.33 -8.73
N ALA A 293 14.19 -9.15 -8.92
CA ALA A 293 13.27 -9.49 -7.85
C ALA A 293 13.96 -10.35 -6.78
N THR A 294 13.76 -10.04 -5.50
CA THR A 294 14.39 -10.80 -4.40
C THR A 294 13.73 -12.16 -4.16
N GLU A 295 12.51 -12.33 -4.66
CA GLU A 295 11.70 -13.54 -4.54
C GLU A 295 10.75 -13.67 -5.75
N PRO A 296 10.20 -14.88 -6.03
CA PRO A 296 9.19 -15.03 -7.07
C PRO A 296 7.87 -14.34 -6.70
N LEU A 297 7.30 -13.57 -7.63
CA LEU A 297 5.94 -13.08 -7.52
C LEU A 297 4.95 -14.22 -7.84
N ASN A 298 4.15 -14.61 -6.84
CA ASN A 298 3.10 -15.63 -7.02
C ASN A 298 1.73 -14.98 -6.81
N ALA A 299 0.84 -15.14 -7.80
CA ALA A 299 -0.55 -14.71 -7.71
C ALA A 299 -1.47 -15.80 -8.27
N GLU A 300 -2.49 -16.17 -7.50
CA GLU A 300 -3.53 -17.10 -7.94
C GLU A 300 -4.83 -16.32 -8.16
N LEU A 301 -5.38 -16.41 -9.38
CA LEU A 301 -6.63 -15.74 -9.75
C LEU A 301 -7.69 -16.79 -10.06
N SER A 302 -8.73 -16.82 -9.22
CA SER A 302 -9.94 -17.59 -9.49
C SER A 302 -11.03 -16.67 -10.00
N VAL A 303 -11.59 -16.98 -11.18
CA VAL A 303 -12.64 -16.17 -11.83
C VAL A 303 -13.86 -17.03 -12.15
N TYR A 304 -15.05 -16.46 -11.94
CA TYR A 304 -16.31 -17.01 -12.42
C TYR A 304 -16.81 -16.09 -13.53
N LEU A 305 -16.59 -16.49 -14.78
CA LEU A 305 -17.01 -15.74 -15.96
C LEU A 305 -18.27 -16.38 -16.52
N ASP A 306 -19.38 -15.66 -16.49
CA ASP A 306 -20.59 -16.02 -17.26
C ASP A 306 -20.53 -15.24 -18.57
N THR A 307 -20.11 -15.90 -19.65
CA THR A 307 -20.22 -15.33 -20.98
C THR A 307 -21.67 -15.49 -21.39
N HIS A 308 -22.43 -14.40 -21.46
CA HIS A 308 -23.66 -14.43 -22.23
C HIS A 308 -23.30 -14.96 -23.63
N ASP A 309 -23.96 -16.02 -24.09
CA ASP A 309 -23.73 -16.61 -25.41
C ASP A 309 -23.95 -15.52 -26.47
N ASP A 310 -22.87 -14.87 -26.89
CA ASP A 310 -22.84 -14.05 -28.09
C ASP A 310 -22.35 -14.94 -29.24
N PRO A 311 -23.25 -15.43 -30.11
CA PRO A 311 -22.85 -16.30 -31.22
C PRO A 311 -21.92 -15.61 -32.22
N ASP A 312 -21.73 -14.29 -32.13
CA ASP A 312 -20.94 -13.50 -33.07
C ASP A 312 -19.56 -13.08 -32.52
N SER A 313 -19.18 -13.48 -31.30
CA SER A 313 -17.85 -13.17 -30.78
C SER A 313 -16.78 -14.06 -31.45
N GLN A 314 -16.26 -13.63 -32.59
CA GLN A 314 -15.06 -14.20 -33.19
C GLN A 314 -13.87 -13.89 -32.28
N THR A 315 -13.43 -14.90 -31.53
CA THR A 315 -12.19 -14.86 -30.75
C THR A 315 -11.01 -14.69 -31.71
N PHE A 316 -10.36 -13.53 -31.66
CA PHE A 316 -9.02 -13.36 -32.21
C PHE A 316 -8.04 -14.04 -31.24
N MET A 317 -7.38 -15.11 -31.71
CA MET A 317 -6.27 -15.77 -31.01
C MET A 317 -5.01 -14.89 -31.01
#